data_AF-A0A238ZGL7-F1
#
_entry.id   AF-A0A238ZGL7-F1
#
_cell.length_a   1.000
_cell.length_b   1.000
_cell.length_c   1.000
_cell.angle_alpha   90.00
_cell.angle_beta   90.00
_cell.angle_gamma   90.00
#
_symmetry.space_group_name_H-M   'P 1'
#
loop_
_entity.id
_entity.type
_entity.pdbx_description
1 polymer ?
#
loop_
_entity_poly.entity_id
_entity_poly.type
_entity_poly.pdbx_seq_one_letter_code
_entity_poly.pdbx_strand_id
1 'polypeptide(L)'
;MKYFFVVLLMLLMTGCKKEYEFWNLSKFNIDDTALNDGEEIKLLYTSNGPDENLEQKYYIHLVVVSQRSKDTVNILTTSKNFLDGKSGSKTFNYYKENSLISKITQSVLNGEDIKHIDDLKNVDHKDITKVARDVKFDYIADNNFPTVIGMIGKTSSN
;
A
#
# COMPACT_ATOMS: atom_id res chain seq x y z
N MET A 1 -31.71 39.04 -11.49
CA MET A 1 -31.25 37.86 -12.28
C MET A 1 -29.73 37.65 -12.31
N LYS A 2 -28.89 38.70 -12.26
CA LYS A 2 -27.42 38.56 -12.30
C LYS A 2 -26.82 37.65 -11.20
N TYR A 3 -27.38 37.67 -10.00
CA TYR A 3 -26.87 36.87 -8.87
C TYR A 3 -27.30 35.39 -8.89
N PHE A 4 -28.35 35.04 -9.64
CA PHE A 4 -28.86 33.66 -9.70
C PHE A 4 -27.86 32.73 -10.41
N PHE A 5 -27.23 33.22 -11.49
CA PHE A 5 -26.22 32.47 -12.23
C PHE A 5 -24.96 32.20 -11.40
N VAL A 6 -24.58 33.12 -10.51
CA VAL A 6 -23.41 32.97 -9.65
C VAL A 6 -23.65 31.91 -8.55
N VAL A 7 -24.85 31.91 -7.96
CA VAL A 7 -25.23 30.90 -6.95
C VAL A 7 -25.32 29.50 -7.58
N LEU A 8 -25.88 29.39 -8.79
CA LEU A 8 -25.94 28.13 -9.53
C LEU A 8 -24.53 27.61 -9.88
N LEU A 9 -23.60 28.50 -10.25
CA LEU A 9 -22.21 28.14 -10.53
C LEU A 9 -21.45 27.66 -9.28
N MET A 10 -21.71 28.25 -8.11
CA MET A 10 -21.11 27.80 -6.84
C MET A 10 -21.63 26.42 -6.40
N LEU A 11 -22.91 26.11 -6.64
CA LEU A 11 -23.48 24.80 -6.32
C LEU A 11 -22.87 23.68 -7.17
N LEU A 12 -22.54 23.95 -8.43
CA LEU A 12 -21.92 22.99 -9.34
C LEU A 12 -20.45 22.67 -8.98
N MET A 13 -19.79 23.52 -8.18
CA MET A 13 -18.39 23.33 -7.74
C MET A 13 -18.26 22.45 -6.49
N THR A 14 -19.36 21.94 -5.93
CA THR A 14 -19.32 20.94 -4.83
C THR A 14 -19.14 19.50 -5.33
N GLY A 15 -18.89 19.32 -6.64
CA GLY A 15 -18.77 18.03 -7.29
C GLY A 15 -17.47 17.28 -6.99
N CYS A 16 -17.64 16.06 -6.46
CA CYS A 16 -16.67 14.97 -6.35
C CYS A 16 -15.52 15.12 -5.34
N LYS A 17 -15.85 15.01 -4.05
CA LYS A 17 -14.98 14.20 -3.17
C LYS A 17 -15.33 12.74 -3.42
N LYS A 18 -14.44 11.97 -4.05
CA LYS A 18 -14.53 10.51 -3.94
C LYS A 18 -14.27 10.18 -2.48
N GLU A 19 -15.32 9.80 -1.76
CA GLU A 19 -15.13 9.20 -0.45
C GLU A 19 -14.46 7.85 -0.69
N TYR A 20 -13.23 7.76 -0.20
CA TYR A 20 -12.43 6.56 -0.32
C TYR A 20 -12.89 5.61 0.78
N GLU A 21 -13.20 4.36 0.42
CA GLU A 21 -13.74 3.40 1.37
C GLU A 21 -12.63 2.59 2.04
N PHE A 22 -12.95 1.96 3.16
CA PHE A 22 -12.02 1.13 3.90
C PHE A 22 -12.66 -0.21 4.26
N TRP A 23 -11.90 -1.28 4.06
CA TRP A 23 -12.20 -2.57 4.66
C TRP A 23 -11.59 -2.68 6.06
N ASN A 24 -12.19 -3.54 6.89
CA ASN A 24 -11.57 -3.96 8.13
C ASN A 24 -10.47 -4.99 7.83
N LEU A 25 -9.34 -4.90 8.54
CA LEU A 25 -8.22 -5.85 8.42
C LEU A 25 -8.65 -7.32 8.59
N SER A 26 -9.64 -7.59 9.44
CA SER A 26 -10.19 -8.94 9.67
C SER A 26 -10.80 -9.60 8.43
N LYS A 27 -11.05 -8.86 7.35
CA LYS A 27 -11.49 -9.43 6.06
C LYS A 27 -10.39 -10.27 5.41
N PHE A 28 -9.12 -10.01 5.72
CA PHE A 28 -7.98 -10.61 5.05
C PHE A 28 -7.49 -11.85 5.78
N ASN A 29 -7.21 -12.92 5.01
CA ASN A 29 -6.59 -14.13 5.53
C ASN A 29 -5.09 -13.93 5.68
N ILE A 30 -4.65 -13.45 6.86
CA ILE A 30 -3.23 -13.18 7.13
C ILE A 30 -2.45 -14.50 7.23
N ASP A 31 -1.46 -14.67 6.36
CA ASP A 31 -0.54 -15.80 6.29
C ASP A 31 0.86 -15.28 5.97
N ASP A 32 1.72 -15.17 6.98
CA ASP A 32 3.08 -14.64 6.88
C ASP A 32 4.08 -15.58 6.19
N THR A 33 3.61 -16.76 5.77
CA THR A 33 4.38 -17.77 5.04
C THR A 33 4.12 -17.75 3.53
N ALA A 34 3.10 -17.02 3.06
CA ALA A 34 2.70 -16.98 1.66
C ALA A 34 3.76 -16.35 0.72
N LEU A 35 4.64 -15.49 1.25
CA LEU A 35 5.80 -14.93 0.53
C LEU A 35 7.05 -14.94 1.40
N ASN A 36 8.19 -15.20 0.78
CA ASN A 36 9.49 -15.15 1.45
C ASN A 36 10.11 -13.77 1.36
N ASP A 37 10.94 -13.43 2.35
CA ASP A 37 11.67 -12.18 2.33
C ASP A 37 12.60 -12.11 1.10
N GLY A 38 12.55 -10.99 0.37
CA GLY A 38 13.24 -10.78 -0.90
C GLY A 38 12.57 -11.43 -2.12
N GLU A 39 11.44 -12.11 -1.98
CA GLU A 39 10.80 -12.84 -3.08
C GLU A 39 10.33 -11.92 -4.21
N GLU A 40 10.64 -12.30 -5.45
CA GLU A 40 10.26 -11.55 -6.63
C GLU A 40 8.75 -11.67 -6.89
N ILE A 41 8.09 -10.53 -7.11
CA ILE A 41 6.66 -10.42 -7.33
C ILE A 41 6.35 -9.52 -8.52
N LYS A 42 5.20 -9.75 -9.15
CA LYS A 42 4.64 -8.88 -10.19
C LYS A 42 3.36 -8.23 -9.68
N LEU A 43 3.31 -6.90 -9.70
CA LEU A 43 2.14 -6.13 -9.26
C LEU A 43 1.00 -6.22 -10.27
N LEU A 44 -0.18 -6.61 -9.83
CA LEU A 44 -1.41 -6.63 -10.64
C LEU A 44 -2.33 -5.45 -10.32
N TYR A 45 -2.43 -5.08 -9.05
CA TYR A 45 -3.32 -4.03 -8.57
C TYR A 45 -2.74 -3.33 -7.35
N THR A 46 -3.08 -2.05 -7.20
CA THR A 46 -2.88 -1.27 -5.98
C THR A 46 -4.10 -0.40 -5.72
N SER A 47 -4.52 -0.31 -4.47
CA SER A 47 -5.57 0.63 -4.08
C SER A 47 -5.07 2.09 -4.08
N ASN A 48 -3.75 2.31 -4.01
CA ASN A 48 -3.06 3.62 -4.01
C ASN A 48 -3.37 4.54 -2.80
N GLY A 49 -4.48 4.29 -2.09
CA GLY A 49 -4.96 5.12 -0.97
C GLY A 49 -5.54 6.48 -1.40
N PRO A 50 -6.30 7.15 -0.50
CA PRO A 50 -6.80 8.51 -0.72
C PRO A 50 -5.73 9.61 -0.66
N ASP A 51 -4.66 9.38 0.08
CA ASP A 51 -3.59 10.35 0.32
C ASP A 51 -2.20 9.66 0.39
N GLU A 52 -1.18 10.39 0.87
CA GLU A 52 0.20 9.89 0.99
C GLU A 52 0.43 9.00 2.22
N ASN A 53 -0.55 8.91 3.13
CA ASN A 53 -0.54 8.06 4.32
C ASN A 53 0.66 8.25 5.24
N LEU A 54 1.19 9.47 5.36
CA LEU A 54 2.39 9.78 6.16
C LEU A 54 2.26 9.39 7.64
N GLU A 55 1.03 9.40 8.16
CA GLU A 55 0.73 9.03 9.55
C GLU A 55 0.41 7.53 9.74
N GLN A 56 0.44 6.74 8.66
CA GLN A 56 0.14 5.29 8.66
C GLN A 56 -1.23 4.98 9.28
N LYS A 57 -2.29 5.61 8.75
CA LYS A 57 -3.66 5.46 9.27
C LYS A 57 -4.39 4.23 8.73
N TYR A 58 -3.89 3.68 7.62
CA TYR A 58 -4.46 2.54 6.92
C TYR A 58 -3.36 1.77 6.17
N TYR A 59 -3.66 0.54 5.78
CA TYR A 59 -2.87 -0.20 4.79
C TYR A 59 -3.34 0.11 3.37
N ILE A 60 -2.39 0.22 2.45
CA ILE A 60 -2.62 0.17 1.00
C ILE A 60 -2.64 -1.31 0.62
N HIS A 61 -3.65 -1.70 -0.15
CA HIS A 61 -3.84 -3.07 -0.61
C HIS A 61 -3.22 -3.26 -1.98
N LEU A 62 -2.36 -4.26 -2.10
CA LEU A 62 -1.78 -4.71 -3.36
C LEU A 62 -2.24 -6.14 -3.65
N VAL A 63 -2.48 -6.44 -4.93
CA VAL A 63 -2.61 -7.82 -5.42
C VAL A 63 -1.42 -8.09 -6.32
N VAL A 64 -0.70 -9.18 -6.05
CA VAL A 64 0.55 -9.52 -6.74
C VAL A 64 0.58 -10.99 -7.12
N VAL A 65 1.47 -11.36 -8.03
CA VAL A 65 1.80 -12.75 -8.35
C VAL A 65 3.23 -13.05 -7.94
N SER A 66 3.42 -14.08 -7.11
CA SER A 66 4.76 -14.62 -6.82
C SER A 66 5.42 -15.08 -8.11
N GLN A 67 6.65 -14.64 -8.38
CA GLN A 67 7.40 -15.15 -9.50
C GLN A 67 8.02 -16.53 -9.21
N ARG A 68 8.03 -16.98 -7.96
CA ARG A 68 8.53 -18.30 -7.55
C ARG A 68 7.44 -19.37 -7.60
N SER A 69 6.34 -19.20 -6.86
CA SER A 69 5.26 -20.19 -6.77
C SER A 69 4.19 -20.03 -7.86
N LYS A 70 4.11 -18.84 -8.47
CA LYS A 70 3.05 -18.41 -9.41
C LYS A 70 1.68 -18.22 -8.76
N ASP A 71 1.61 -18.25 -7.43
CA ASP A 71 0.38 -17.96 -6.70
C ASP A 71 0.10 -16.45 -6.65
N THR A 72 -1.18 -16.12 -6.56
CA THR A 72 -1.64 -14.75 -6.32
C THR A 72 -1.72 -14.51 -4.81
N VAL A 73 -1.16 -13.40 -4.35
CA VAL A 73 -1.05 -13.05 -2.93
C VAL A 73 -1.45 -11.58 -2.75
N ASN A 74 -2.12 -11.28 -1.64
CA ASN A 74 -2.37 -9.90 -1.22
C ASN A 74 -1.18 -9.39 -0.39
N ILE A 75 -0.77 -8.14 -0.62
CA ILE A 75 0.19 -7.46 0.26
C ILE A 75 -0.49 -6.23 0.85
N LEU A 76 -0.38 -6.09 2.17
CA LEU A 76 -0.78 -4.88 2.90
C LEU A 76 0.48 -4.09 3.26
N THR A 77 0.59 -2.87 2.74
CA THR A 77 1.74 -1.97 2.96
C THR A 77 1.29 -0.64 3.51
N THR A 78 2.03 -0.05 4.45
CA THR A 78 1.79 1.33 4.91
C THR A 78 2.46 2.37 4.01
N SER A 79 3.38 1.94 3.14
CA SER A 79 4.19 2.82 2.30
C SER A 79 3.74 2.81 0.85
N LYS A 80 3.65 4.01 0.28
CA LYS A 80 3.29 4.26 -1.13
C LYS A 80 4.51 4.43 -2.04
N ASN A 81 5.69 4.55 -1.45
CA ASN A 81 6.94 4.62 -2.19
C ASN A 81 7.00 3.40 -3.11
N PHE A 82 7.37 3.57 -4.38
CA PHE A 82 7.36 2.53 -5.44
C PHE A 82 6.03 2.23 -6.16
N LEU A 83 4.91 2.88 -5.78
CA LEU A 83 3.60 2.71 -6.44
C LEU A 83 3.29 3.83 -7.45
N ASP A 84 4.27 4.29 -8.21
CA ASP A 84 4.04 5.27 -9.28
C ASP A 84 3.17 4.67 -10.41
N GLY A 85 2.24 5.45 -10.96
CA GLY A 85 1.18 4.99 -11.89
C GLY A 85 1.63 4.34 -13.21
N LYS A 86 2.94 4.15 -13.42
CA LYS A 86 3.54 3.41 -14.54
C LYS A 86 3.94 1.97 -14.18
N SER A 87 3.41 1.43 -13.07
CA SER A 87 3.90 0.18 -12.47
C SER A 87 3.21 -1.11 -12.94
N GLY A 88 2.25 -1.03 -13.86
CA GLY A 88 1.43 -2.17 -14.34
C GLY A 88 2.18 -3.34 -15.02
N SER A 89 3.51 -3.28 -15.12
CA SER A 89 4.35 -4.39 -15.63
C SER A 89 5.66 -4.57 -14.87
N LYS A 90 5.86 -3.83 -13.77
CA LYS A 90 7.13 -3.85 -13.04
C LYS A 90 7.19 -5.05 -12.10
N THR A 91 8.34 -5.69 -12.12
CA THR A 91 8.77 -6.64 -11.10
C THR A 91 9.27 -5.87 -9.87
N PHE A 92 8.95 -6.38 -8.69
CA PHE A 92 9.41 -5.89 -7.39
C PHE A 92 9.89 -7.05 -6.54
N ASN A 93 10.53 -6.75 -5.41
CA ASN A 93 10.81 -7.71 -4.36
C ASN A 93 9.92 -7.38 -3.16
N TYR A 94 9.34 -8.43 -2.57
CA TYR A 94 8.65 -8.33 -1.28
C TYR A 94 9.65 -8.34 -0.14
N TYR A 95 9.41 -7.53 0.88
CA TYR A 95 10.18 -7.50 2.11
C TYR A 95 9.24 -7.63 3.30
N LYS A 96 9.57 -8.58 4.18
CA LYS A 96 8.85 -8.76 5.45
C LYS A 96 8.94 -7.48 6.26
N GLU A 97 7.90 -7.19 7.00
CA GLU A 97 7.73 -5.97 7.78
C GLU A 97 8.92 -5.67 8.71
N ASN A 98 9.46 -6.69 9.38
CA ASN A 98 10.60 -6.56 10.29
C ASN A 98 11.96 -6.95 9.68
N SER A 99 12.04 -7.06 8.36
CA SER A 99 13.33 -7.26 7.67
C SER A 99 14.25 -6.04 7.86
N LEU A 100 15.55 -6.25 7.71
CA LEU A 100 16.54 -5.16 7.78
C LEU A 100 16.23 -4.06 6.75
N ILE A 101 15.83 -4.44 5.54
CA ILE A 101 15.48 -3.51 4.46
C ILE A 101 14.25 -2.68 4.82
N SER A 102 13.20 -3.30 5.38
CA SER A 102 12.00 -2.58 5.82
C SER A 102 12.31 -1.59 6.94
N LYS A 103 13.14 -1.98 7.92
CA LYS A 103 13.57 -1.08 9.01
C LYS A 103 14.35 0.13 8.50
N ILE A 104 15.35 -0.10 7.65
CA ILE A 104 16.14 0.98 7.03
C ILE A 104 15.23 1.92 6.24
N THR A 105 14.35 1.35 5.41
CA THR A 105 13.44 2.15 4.56
C THR A 105 12.53 3.00 5.43
N GLN A 106 11.95 2.44 6.49
CA GLN A 106 11.07 3.16 7.41
C GLN A 106 11.80 4.29 8.15
N SER A 107 13.00 4.04 8.69
CA SER A 107 13.80 5.05 9.38
C SER A 107 14.21 6.20 8.44
N VAL A 108 14.63 5.90 7.21
CA VAL A 108 14.94 6.93 6.20
C VAL A 108 13.69 7.76 5.86
N LEU A 109 12.53 7.13 5.69
CA LEU A 109 11.27 7.83 5.41
C LEU A 109 10.81 8.72 6.57
N ASN A 110 11.10 8.31 7.81
CA ASN A 110 10.84 9.10 9.00
C ASN A 110 11.86 10.22 9.23
N GLY A 111 12.90 10.31 8.40
CA GLY A 111 13.97 11.29 8.55
C GLY A 111 14.90 11.01 9.73
N GLU A 112 14.99 9.75 10.18
CA GLU A 112 15.92 9.34 11.23
C GLU A 112 17.36 9.27 10.69
N ASP A 113 18.33 9.71 11.50
CA ASP A 113 19.75 9.63 11.19
C ASP A 113 20.28 8.26 11.65
N ILE A 114 20.53 7.35 10.69
CA ILE A 114 20.98 5.98 10.96
C ILE A 114 22.50 5.96 10.87
N LYS A 115 23.20 5.81 12.01
CA LYS A 115 24.68 5.71 12.04
C LYS A 115 25.14 4.28 12.24
N HIS A 116 24.34 3.48 12.95
CA HIS A 116 24.60 2.08 13.25
C HIS A 116 23.34 1.23 13.06
N ILE A 117 23.52 -0.07 12.82
CA ILE A 117 22.40 -1.03 12.69
C ILE A 117 21.57 -1.08 13.98
N ASP A 118 22.21 -0.87 15.13
CA ASP A 118 21.54 -0.86 16.44
C ASP A 118 20.60 0.35 16.62
N ASP A 119 20.70 1.38 15.77
CA ASP A 119 19.79 2.53 15.77
C ASP A 119 18.44 2.18 15.11
N LEU A 120 18.36 1.05 14.40
CA LEU A 120 17.16 0.61 13.69
C LEU A 120 16.10 0.14 14.67
N LYS A 121 15.07 0.97 14.86
CA LYS A 121 13.88 0.59 15.62
C LYS A 121 13.10 -0.47 14.84
N ASN A 122 12.35 -1.28 15.60
CA ASN A 122 11.29 -2.08 14.98
C ASN A 122 10.26 -1.14 14.35
N VAL A 123 9.63 -1.61 13.28
CA VAL A 123 8.53 -0.85 12.67
C VAL A 123 7.39 -0.84 13.68
N ASP A 124 7.08 0.34 14.23
CA ASP A 124 6.03 0.48 15.22
C ASP A 124 4.68 0.54 14.50
N HIS A 125 3.88 -0.50 14.70
CA HIS A 125 2.53 -0.53 14.17
C HIS A 125 1.65 0.21 15.15
N LYS A 126 1.23 1.41 14.78
CA LYS A 126 -0.08 1.88 15.24
C LYS A 126 -1.07 0.75 14.97
N ASP A 127 -2.07 0.57 15.84
CA ASP A 127 -3.13 -0.44 15.68
C ASP A 127 -3.99 -0.15 14.43
N ILE A 128 -3.43 -0.40 13.25
CA ILE A 128 -4.06 -0.14 11.96
C ILE A 128 -5.06 -1.25 11.70
N THR A 129 -6.34 -0.90 11.74
CA THR A 129 -7.45 -1.83 11.49
C THR A 129 -8.11 -1.62 10.13
N LYS A 130 -7.60 -0.66 9.35
CA LYS A 130 -8.21 -0.18 8.10
C LYS A 130 -7.34 -0.51 6.90
N VAL A 131 -7.97 -0.98 5.83
CA VAL A 131 -7.34 -1.23 4.54
C VAL A 131 -8.04 -0.41 3.47
N ALA A 132 -7.29 0.38 2.72
CA ALA A 132 -7.77 1.24 1.64
C ALA A 132 -8.42 0.42 0.51
N ARG A 133 -9.68 0.71 0.19
CA ARG A 133 -10.48 0.12 -0.89
C ARG A 133 -10.75 1.12 -2.03
N ASP A 134 -10.41 0.73 -3.27
CA ASP A 134 -10.96 1.38 -4.47
C ASP A 134 -12.11 0.53 -5.04
N VAL A 135 -13.34 0.96 -4.76
CA VAL A 135 -14.59 0.26 -5.15
C VAL A 135 -14.63 -0.06 -6.64
N LYS A 136 -14.00 0.75 -7.49
CA LYS A 136 -13.97 0.50 -8.95
C LYS A 136 -13.20 -0.77 -9.33
N PHE A 137 -12.36 -1.26 -8.44
CA PHE A 137 -11.49 -2.41 -8.65
C PHE A 137 -11.82 -3.58 -7.72
N ASP A 138 -13.00 -3.61 -7.10
CA ASP A 138 -13.43 -4.73 -6.26
C ASP A 138 -13.40 -6.08 -7.00
N TYR A 139 -13.58 -6.09 -8.33
CA TYR A 139 -13.50 -7.32 -9.13
C TYR A 139 -12.13 -8.05 -9.05
N ILE A 140 -11.07 -7.35 -8.64
CA ILE A 140 -9.75 -7.94 -8.38
C ILE A 140 -9.38 -7.86 -6.89
N ALA A 141 -9.82 -6.81 -6.20
CA ALA A 141 -9.44 -6.53 -4.81
C ALA A 141 -10.30 -7.28 -3.78
N ASP A 142 -11.58 -7.58 -4.08
CA ASP A 142 -12.43 -8.38 -3.21
C ASP A 142 -12.21 -9.87 -3.48
N ASN A 143 -11.22 -10.43 -2.78
CA ASN A 143 -10.77 -11.82 -2.96
C ASN A 143 -10.43 -12.47 -1.62
N ASN A 144 -10.07 -13.75 -1.65
CA ASN A 144 -9.67 -14.53 -0.47
C ASN A 144 -8.25 -15.12 -0.61
N PHE A 145 -7.36 -14.42 -1.31
CA PHE A 145 -5.96 -14.85 -1.42
C PHE A 145 -5.23 -14.75 -0.07
N PRO A 146 -4.20 -15.58 0.16
CA PRO A 146 -3.31 -15.39 1.30
C PRO A 146 -2.79 -13.95 1.33
N THR A 147 -2.67 -13.40 2.54
CA THR A 147 -2.32 -11.99 2.73
C THR A 147 -1.10 -11.86 3.62
N VAL A 148 -0.08 -11.14 3.14
CA VAL A 148 1.09 -10.78 3.94
C VAL A 148 1.09 -9.29 4.25
N ILE A 149 1.74 -8.92 5.35
CA ILE A 149 2.04 -7.52 5.69
C ILE A 149 3.52 -7.28 5.42
N GLY A 150 3.83 -6.14 4.79
CA GLY A 150 5.21 -5.76 4.52
C GLY A 150 5.33 -4.69 3.45
N MET A 151 6.52 -4.60 2.87
CA MET A 151 6.86 -3.58 1.88
C MET A 151 7.21 -4.24 0.55
N ILE A 152 7.09 -3.46 -0.52
CA ILE A 152 7.67 -3.82 -1.81
C ILE A 152 8.77 -2.82 -2.15
N GLY A 153 9.79 -3.26 -2.86
CA GLY A 153 10.86 -2.40 -3.31
C GLY A 153 11.47 -2.90 -4.60
N LYS A 154 12.34 -2.10 -5.20
CA LYS A 154 13.17 -2.53 -6.32
C LYS A 154 14.60 -2.62 -5.84
N THR A 155 15.22 -3.79 -5.99
CA THR A 155 16.68 -3.84 -6.01
C THR A 155 17.14 -3.39 -7.39
N SER A 156 17.99 -2.36 -7.47
CA SER A 156 18.72 -2.11 -8.71
C SER A 156 19.62 -3.31 -8.99
N SER A 157 19.37 -4.01 -10.09
CA SER A 157 20.37 -4.92 -10.65
C SER A 157 21.53 -4.05 -11.14
N ASN A 158 22.73 -4.26 -10.57
CA ASN A 158 23.97 -3.73 -11.15
C ASN A 158 24.21 -4.35 -12.53
#